data_AF-C8W0R1-F1
#
_entry.id   AF-C8W0R1-F1
#
_cell.length_a   1.000
_cell.length_b   1.000
_cell.length_c   1.000
_cell.angle_alpha   90.00
_cell.angle_beta   90.00
_cell.angle_gamma   90.00
#
_symmetry.space_group_name_H-M   'P 1'
#
loop_
_entity.id
_entity.type
_entity.pdbx_description
1 polymer ?
#
loop_
_entity_poly.entity_id
_entity_poly.type
_entity_poly.pdbx_seq_one_letter_code
_entity_poly.pdbx_strand_id
1 'polypeptide(L)'
;MRRLIYRWTAAGLLWLLIIIVVITSIRSVNIVNKVSQVAKNAMTEQNEQVITNVRDTAKAFATEWATFNGNNNEYNSRLGTFLNKTSSIIAPVGIQEVMSSSLLASESKNSRDYRVKILLHVRRLSPVEGNTNVPSSLIPVTRDDLVKIKDSQYDIQLPAIGWQNYLLFVEVPVTVINNQPVIKGLPVIVSNNNKKGEISQPKQYDGVVTPDFATFINQFMSMYFTGQALSNFIMSGSNIQPINGWNLLSIDEIKTDSEKPTKACVRVTVSTAGIEKITQIIYIKVQAVRGSYLIEDLGSLPE
;
A
#
# COMPACT_ATOMS: atom_id res chain seq x y z
N MET A 1 33.23 -24.73 71.20
CA MET A 1 32.50 -23.59 70.61
C MET A 1 32.83 -23.33 69.13
N ARG A 2 34.11 -23.18 68.73
CA ARG A 2 34.50 -22.91 67.32
C ARG A 2 33.95 -23.89 66.26
N ARG A 3 33.99 -25.21 66.51
CA ARG A 3 33.48 -26.23 65.54
C ARG A 3 31.96 -26.16 65.29
N LEU A 4 31.18 -25.73 66.29
CA LEU A 4 29.74 -25.53 66.12
C LEU A 4 29.47 -24.32 65.23
N ILE A 5 30.18 -23.22 65.44
CA ILE A 5 30.05 -22.00 64.62
C ILE A 5 30.39 -22.29 63.15
N TYR A 6 31.45 -23.05 62.87
CA TYR A 6 31.80 -23.46 61.49
C TYR A 6 30.75 -24.36 60.82
N ARG A 7 30.07 -25.24 61.57
CA ARG A 7 28.98 -26.06 61.01
C ARG A 7 27.76 -25.22 60.69
N TRP A 8 27.42 -24.25 61.53
CA TRP A 8 26.28 -23.36 61.31
C TRP A 8 26.53 -22.39 60.14
N THR A 9 27.74 -21.85 60.00
CA THR A 9 28.09 -21.02 58.84
C THR A 9 28.13 -21.83 57.55
N ALA A 10 28.72 -23.03 57.56
CA ALA A 10 28.71 -23.91 56.39
C ALA A 10 27.29 -24.33 55.98
N ALA A 11 26.42 -24.66 56.94
CA ALA A 11 25.02 -24.97 56.67
C ALA A 11 24.27 -23.76 56.10
N GLY A 12 24.47 -22.56 56.65
CA GLY A 12 23.86 -21.33 56.13
C GLY A 12 24.30 -21.01 54.70
N LEU A 13 25.60 -21.21 54.41
CA LEU A 13 26.17 -20.96 53.08
C LEU A 13 25.65 -21.98 52.05
N LEU A 14 25.47 -23.24 52.45
CA LEU A 14 24.88 -24.28 51.62
C LEU A 14 23.40 -24.01 51.32
N TRP A 15 22.62 -23.58 52.32
CA TRP A 15 21.24 -23.16 52.12
C TRP A 15 21.10 -21.95 51.19
N LEU A 16 22.00 -20.98 51.32
CA LEU A 16 22.02 -19.80 50.46
C LEU A 16 22.33 -20.20 48.99
N LEU A 17 23.25 -21.13 48.79
CA LEU A 17 23.57 -21.70 47.46
C LEU A 17 22.36 -22.40 46.84
N ILE A 18 21.64 -23.22 47.63
CA ILE A 18 20.40 -23.88 47.16
C ILE A 18 19.35 -22.83 46.75
N ILE A 19 19.15 -21.79 47.55
CA ILE A 19 18.19 -20.72 47.24
C ILE A 19 18.57 -20.00 45.95
N ILE A 20 19.86 -19.70 45.74
CA ILE A 20 20.33 -19.09 44.49
C ILE A 20 20.02 -19.99 43.29
N VAL A 21 20.30 -21.30 43.38
CA VAL A 21 20.02 -22.26 42.30
C VAL A 21 18.52 -22.34 41.99
N VAL A 22 17.67 -22.33 43.01
CA VAL A 22 16.21 -22.34 42.82
C VAL A 22 15.73 -21.05 42.14
N ILE A 23 16.23 -19.88 42.57
CA ILE A 23 15.87 -18.59 41.98
C ILE A 23 16.33 -18.50 40.52
N THR A 24 17.56 -18.93 40.21
CA THR A 24 18.06 -18.93 38.83
C THR A 24 17.31 -19.92 37.95
N SER A 25 16.94 -21.09 38.47
CA SER A 25 16.11 -22.07 37.75
C SER A 25 14.72 -21.51 37.41
N ILE A 26 14.03 -20.88 38.38
CA ILE A 26 12.71 -20.27 38.14
C ILE A 26 12.81 -19.13 37.11
N ARG A 27 13.84 -18.29 37.20
CA ARG A 27 14.07 -17.21 36.23
C ARG A 27 14.39 -17.75 34.84
N SER A 28 15.19 -18.80 34.73
CA SER A 28 15.53 -19.44 33.46
C SER A 28 14.29 -20.01 32.78
N VAL A 29 13.46 -20.76 33.51
CA VAL A 29 12.20 -21.31 32.98
C VAL A 29 11.24 -20.19 32.54
N ASN A 30 11.13 -19.10 33.30
CA ASN A 30 10.30 -17.96 32.90
C ASN A 30 10.82 -17.23 31.66
N ILE A 31 12.14 -17.11 31.49
CA ILE A 31 12.73 -16.52 30.27
C ILE A 31 12.47 -17.45 29.07
N VAL A 32 12.68 -18.75 29.21
CA VAL A 32 12.42 -19.73 28.13
C VAL A 32 10.94 -19.74 27.76
N ASN A 33 10.03 -19.69 28.73
CA ASN A 33 8.59 -19.62 28.47
C ASN A 33 8.19 -18.33 27.75
N LYS A 34 8.76 -17.18 28.14
CA LYS A 34 8.53 -15.90 27.44
C LYS A 34 9.10 -15.91 26.02
N VAL A 35 10.32 -16.41 25.83
CA VAL A 35 10.95 -16.52 24.52
C VAL A 35 10.19 -17.52 23.65
N SER A 36 9.70 -18.63 24.22
CA SER A 36 8.86 -19.60 23.52
C SER A 36 7.51 -19.01 23.11
N GLN A 37 6.89 -18.18 23.96
CA GLN A 37 5.67 -17.44 23.59
C GLN A 37 5.92 -16.40 22.50
N VAL A 38 7.05 -15.69 22.55
CA VAL A 38 7.45 -14.73 21.51
C VAL A 38 7.79 -15.45 20.21
N ALA A 39 8.50 -16.57 20.25
CA ALA A 39 8.84 -17.39 19.09
C ALA A 39 7.60 -18.07 18.48
N LYS A 40 6.63 -18.47 19.32
CA LYS A 40 5.33 -19.01 18.87
C LYS A 40 4.49 -17.98 18.11
N ASN A 41 4.69 -16.70 18.40
CA ASN A 41 4.06 -15.58 17.70
C ASN A 41 4.96 -14.94 16.64
N ALA A 42 6.22 -15.38 16.50
CA ALA A 42 7.12 -14.89 15.48
C ALA A 42 6.77 -15.56 14.14
N MET A 43 6.60 -14.74 13.11
CA MET A 43 6.46 -15.24 11.75
C MET A 43 7.76 -15.96 11.37
N THR A 44 7.70 -17.25 11.07
CA THR A 44 8.82 -17.99 10.50
C THR A 44 8.87 -17.74 8.99
N GLU A 45 10.05 -17.84 8.37
CA GLU A 45 10.21 -17.70 6.91
C GLU A 45 9.26 -18.63 6.13
N GLN A 46 9.05 -19.85 6.64
CA GLN A 46 8.12 -20.81 6.06
C GLN A 46 6.66 -20.33 6.14
N ASN A 47 6.25 -19.70 7.25
CA ASN A 47 4.90 -19.14 7.39
C ASN A 47 4.72 -17.93 6.47
N GLU A 48 5.74 -17.09 6.34
CA GLU A 48 5.72 -15.95 5.40
C GLU A 48 5.59 -16.42 3.95
N GLN A 49 6.35 -17.44 3.56
CA GLN A 49 6.27 -18.01 2.21
C GLN A 49 4.88 -18.58 1.90
N VAL A 50 4.28 -19.31 2.85
CA VAL A 50 2.92 -19.84 2.70
C VAL A 50 1.90 -18.71 2.54
N ILE A 51 1.99 -17.67 3.37
CA ILE A 51 1.08 -16.52 3.31
C ILE A 51 1.24 -15.75 2.00
N THR A 52 2.47 -15.56 1.52
CA THR A 52 2.75 -14.92 0.22
C THR A 52 2.15 -15.73 -0.91
N ASN A 53 2.36 -17.05 -0.93
CA ASN A 53 1.77 -17.93 -1.94
C ASN A 53 0.24 -17.89 -1.92
N VAL A 54 -0.38 -17.82 -0.74
CA VAL A 54 -1.84 -17.63 -0.58
C VAL A 54 -2.30 -16.32 -1.22
N ARG A 55 -1.59 -15.21 -0.96
CA ARG A 55 -1.91 -13.89 -1.49
C ARG A 55 -1.78 -13.86 -3.02
N ASP A 56 -0.71 -14.42 -3.54
CA ASP A 56 -0.43 -14.43 -4.99
C ASP A 56 -1.40 -15.33 -5.75
N THR A 57 -1.72 -16.51 -5.20
CA THR A 57 -2.71 -17.42 -5.80
C THR A 57 -4.09 -16.79 -5.83
N ALA A 58 -4.50 -16.13 -4.74
CA ALA A 58 -5.77 -15.41 -4.70
C ALA A 58 -5.81 -14.27 -5.72
N LYS A 59 -4.72 -13.48 -5.81
CA LYS A 59 -4.59 -12.36 -6.74
C LYS A 59 -4.69 -12.83 -8.20
N ALA A 60 -3.93 -13.87 -8.55
CA ALA A 60 -3.96 -14.45 -9.89
C ALA A 60 -5.36 -14.99 -10.24
N PHE A 61 -5.98 -15.76 -9.33
CA PHE A 61 -7.33 -16.28 -9.56
C PHE A 61 -8.37 -15.17 -9.71
N ALA A 62 -8.33 -14.13 -8.87
CA ALA A 62 -9.25 -12.98 -8.98
C ALA A 62 -9.09 -12.25 -10.31
N THR A 63 -7.86 -12.08 -10.80
CA THR A 63 -7.57 -11.48 -12.10
C THR A 63 -8.20 -12.29 -13.24
N GLU A 64 -8.03 -13.62 -13.24
CA GLU A 64 -8.60 -14.48 -14.28
C GLU A 64 -10.13 -14.55 -14.21
N TRP A 65 -10.68 -14.65 -12.99
CA TRP A 65 -12.13 -14.67 -12.76
C TRP A 65 -12.81 -13.38 -13.23
N ALA A 66 -12.17 -12.23 -13.01
CA ALA A 66 -12.69 -10.93 -13.42
C ALA A 66 -12.33 -10.56 -14.87
N THR A 67 -11.55 -11.36 -15.60
CA THR A 67 -11.22 -11.08 -17.00
C THR A 67 -12.07 -11.94 -17.92
N PHE A 68 -12.86 -11.31 -18.78
CA PHE A 68 -13.69 -11.99 -19.76
C PHE A 68 -13.70 -11.24 -21.09
N ASN A 69 -13.33 -11.94 -22.16
CA ASN A 69 -13.16 -11.38 -23.50
C ASN A 69 -14.27 -11.84 -24.48
N GLY A 70 -15.37 -12.41 -23.98
CA GLY A 70 -16.44 -12.98 -24.80
C GLY A 70 -16.25 -14.46 -25.16
N ASN A 71 -15.10 -15.08 -24.84
CA ASN A 71 -14.85 -16.49 -25.13
C ASN A 71 -15.00 -17.39 -23.89
N ASN A 72 -16.11 -18.12 -23.82
CA ASN A 72 -16.42 -19.02 -22.70
C ASN A 72 -15.40 -20.16 -22.53
N ASN A 73 -14.90 -20.72 -23.63
CA ASN A 73 -13.95 -21.85 -23.55
C ASN A 73 -12.60 -21.38 -23.01
N GLU A 74 -12.14 -20.21 -23.47
CA GLU A 74 -10.91 -19.61 -22.97
C GLU A 74 -11.05 -19.22 -21.49
N TYR A 75 -12.17 -18.58 -21.12
CA TYR A 75 -12.48 -18.23 -19.73
C TYR A 75 -12.43 -19.45 -18.81
N ASN A 76 -13.15 -20.52 -19.16
CA ASN A 76 -13.18 -21.75 -18.38
C ASN A 76 -11.83 -22.47 -18.34
N SER A 77 -11.04 -22.40 -19.42
CA SER A 77 -9.68 -22.94 -19.46
C SER A 77 -8.76 -22.23 -18.47
N ARG A 78 -8.76 -20.88 -18.45
CA ARG A 78 -7.94 -20.09 -17.52
C ARG A 78 -8.33 -20.37 -16.07
N LEU A 79 -9.63 -20.42 -15.76
CA LEU A 79 -10.11 -20.80 -14.42
C LEU A 79 -9.78 -22.25 -14.05
N GLY A 80 -9.63 -23.14 -15.02
CA GLY A 80 -9.26 -24.54 -14.84
C GLY A 80 -7.87 -24.72 -14.23
N THR A 81 -7.00 -23.72 -14.35
CA THR A 81 -5.68 -23.69 -13.70
C THR A 81 -5.79 -23.64 -12.17
N PHE A 82 -6.89 -23.09 -11.65
CA PHE A 82 -7.09 -22.86 -10.22
C PHE A 82 -8.14 -23.78 -9.59
N LEU A 83 -9.05 -24.31 -10.40
CA LEU A 83 -10.21 -25.06 -9.94
C LEU A 83 -10.20 -26.47 -10.53
N ASN A 84 -10.22 -27.47 -9.65
CA ASN A 84 -10.32 -28.88 -10.05
C ASN A 84 -11.65 -29.22 -10.75
N LYS A 85 -12.67 -28.35 -10.66
CA LYS A 85 -13.99 -28.51 -11.30
C LYS A 85 -14.47 -27.15 -11.82
N THR A 86 -14.36 -26.93 -13.13
CA THR A 86 -14.82 -25.69 -13.80
C THR A 86 -16.17 -25.81 -14.48
N SER A 87 -16.72 -27.02 -14.61
CA SER A 87 -17.93 -27.32 -15.38
C SER A 87 -19.23 -26.68 -14.86
N SER A 88 -19.17 -25.90 -13.78
CA SER A 88 -20.32 -25.22 -13.15
C SER A 88 -20.20 -23.69 -13.10
N ILE A 89 -19.17 -23.10 -13.73
CA ILE A 89 -18.98 -21.64 -13.71
C ILE A 89 -19.71 -21.04 -14.91
N ILE A 90 -20.72 -20.23 -14.62
CA ILE A 90 -21.44 -19.48 -15.64
C ILE A 90 -20.54 -18.31 -16.05
N ALA A 91 -20.19 -18.26 -17.34
CA ALA A 91 -19.43 -17.15 -17.88
C ALA A 91 -20.24 -15.84 -17.77
N PRO A 92 -19.58 -14.71 -17.44
CA PRO A 92 -20.26 -13.42 -17.39
C PRO A 92 -20.72 -12.98 -18.78
N VAL A 93 -21.66 -12.03 -18.83
CA VAL A 93 -22.12 -11.42 -20.08
C VAL A 93 -21.40 -10.07 -20.25
N GLY A 94 -20.88 -9.81 -21.45
CA GLY A 94 -20.15 -8.58 -21.79
C GLY A 94 -18.66 -8.81 -21.98
N ILE A 95 -17.85 -7.75 -21.95
CA ILE A 95 -16.38 -7.83 -22.02
C ILE A 95 -15.82 -7.00 -20.86
N GLN A 96 -14.92 -7.60 -20.08
CA GLN A 96 -14.24 -7.00 -18.94
C GLN A 96 -12.78 -7.41 -18.92
N GLU A 97 -11.88 -6.47 -18.66
CA GLU A 97 -10.45 -6.72 -18.52
C GLU A 97 -9.93 -6.14 -17.21
N VAL A 98 -9.08 -6.90 -16.54
CA VAL A 98 -8.37 -6.44 -15.34
C VAL A 98 -7.06 -5.78 -15.76
N MET A 99 -6.92 -4.49 -15.45
CA MET A 99 -5.73 -3.69 -15.73
C MET A 99 -4.66 -3.83 -14.66
N SER A 100 -5.08 -3.97 -13.39
CA SER A 100 -4.18 -4.20 -12.27
C SER A 100 -4.91 -4.84 -11.09
N SER A 101 -4.15 -5.51 -10.23
CA SER A 101 -4.65 -6.15 -9.02
C SER A 101 -3.72 -5.90 -7.83
N SER A 102 -4.33 -5.50 -6.71
CA SER A 102 -3.64 -5.10 -5.48
C SER A 102 -4.21 -5.84 -4.28
N LEU A 103 -3.34 -6.37 -3.43
CA LEU A 103 -3.76 -6.99 -2.17
C LEU A 103 -4.19 -5.89 -1.18
N LEU A 104 -5.37 -6.05 -0.58
CA LEU A 104 -5.85 -5.17 0.49
C LEU A 104 -5.62 -5.78 1.87
N ALA A 105 -6.00 -7.05 2.04
CA ALA A 105 -5.87 -7.76 3.31
C ALA A 105 -5.87 -9.27 3.10
N SER A 106 -5.32 -9.99 4.07
CA SER A 106 -5.42 -11.45 4.16
C SER A 106 -5.72 -11.82 5.61
N GLU A 107 -6.88 -12.41 5.85
CA GLU A 107 -7.37 -12.79 7.17
C GLU A 107 -7.41 -14.32 7.29
N SER A 108 -6.75 -14.88 8.30
CA SER A 108 -6.79 -16.31 8.59
C SER A 108 -8.05 -16.64 9.39
N LYS A 109 -8.93 -17.49 8.88
CA LYS A 109 -10.10 -17.99 9.63
C LYS A 109 -9.71 -19.11 10.61
N ASN A 110 -8.73 -19.92 10.22
CA ASN A 110 -8.08 -20.94 11.04
C ASN A 110 -6.64 -21.12 10.52
N SER A 111 -5.91 -22.17 10.94
CA SER A 111 -4.51 -22.37 10.52
C SER A 111 -4.31 -22.69 9.03
N ARG A 112 -5.37 -22.93 8.25
CA ARG A 112 -5.28 -23.34 6.83
C ARG A 112 -6.18 -22.55 5.90
N ASP A 113 -7.28 -21.97 6.39
CA ASP A 113 -8.26 -21.23 5.60
C ASP A 113 -8.04 -19.73 5.72
N TYR A 114 -8.01 -19.06 4.56
CA TYR A 114 -7.75 -17.64 4.42
C TYR A 114 -8.86 -16.97 3.62
N ARG A 115 -9.17 -15.72 3.99
CA ARG A 115 -9.96 -14.79 3.20
C ARG A 115 -9.04 -13.69 2.70
N VAL A 116 -8.86 -13.62 1.40
CA VAL A 116 -7.96 -12.64 0.78
C VAL A 116 -8.80 -11.57 0.08
N LYS A 117 -8.65 -10.32 0.51
CA LYS A 117 -9.33 -9.16 -0.07
C LYS A 117 -8.41 -8.50 -1.10
N ILE A 118 -8.93 -8.31 -2.31
CA ILE A 118 -8.18 -7.81 -3.47
C ILE A 118 -8.94 -6.64 -4.08
N LEU A 119 -8.21 -5.59 -4.44
CA LEU A 119 -8.67 -4.50 -5.29
C LEU A 119 -8.28 -4.81 -6.73
N LEU A 120 -9.24 -4.78 -7.64
CA LEU A 120 -9.04 -4.88 -9.08
C LEU A 120 -9.39 -3.56 -9.75
N HIS A 121 -8.47 -3.05 -10.56
CA HIS A 121 -8.76 -2.00 -11.52
C HIS A 121 -9.23 -2.70 -12.80
N VAL A 122 -10.49 -2.52 -13.16
CA VAL A 122 -11.08 -3.17 -14.33
C VAL A 122 -11.55 -2.16 -15.35
N ARG A 123 -11.53 -2.52 -16.62
CA ARG A 123 -12.23 -1.80 -17.68
C ARG A 123 -13.30 -2.70 -18.28
N ARG A 124 -14.47 -2.15 -18.57
CA ARG A 124 -15.58 -2.87 -19.22
C ARG A 124 -15.96 -2.18 -20.50
N LEU A 125 -16.34 -2.95 -21.51
CA LEU A 125 -17.05 -2.41 -22.66
C LEU A 125 -18.50 -2.16 -22.25
N SER A 126 -18.85 -0.89 -22.12
CA SER A 126 -20.18 -0.42 -21.71
C SER A 126 -20.72 0.54 -22.77
N PRO A 127 -22.06 0.63 -22.95
CA PRO A 127 -22.65 1.70 -23.74
C PRO A 127 -22.19 3.06 -23.23
N VAL A 128 -21.82 3.95 -24.15
CA VAL A 128 -21.50 5.34 -23.85
C VAL A 128 -22.81 6.07 -23.56
N GLU A 129 -22.94 6.64 -22.37
CA GLU A 129 -24.10 7.45 -22.02
C GLU A 129 -24.09 8.76 -22.80
N GLY A 130 -25.19 9.07 -23.48
CA GLY A 130 -25.38 10.29 -24.26
C GLY A 130 -25.74 10.02 -25.71
N ASN A 131 -26.61 10.88 -26.27
CA ASN A 131 -27.10 10.81 -27.65
C ASN A 131 -25.99 11.25 -28.64
N THR A 132 -24.91 10.47 -28.70
CA THR A 132 -23.74 10.78 -29.52
C THR A 132 -23.82 9.96 -30.80
N ASN A 133 -24.05 10.66 -31.91
CA ASN A 133 -23.82 10.14 -33.26
C ASN A 133 -22.32 9.84 -33.40
N VAL A 134 -21.88 8.67 -32.92
CA VAL A 134 -20.51 8.20 -33.13
C VAL A 134 -20.42 7.70 -34.58
N PRO A 135 -19.47 8.19 -35.38
CA PRO A 135 -19.24 7.69 -36.73
C PRO A 135 -19.10 6.17 -36.72
N SER A 136 -19.77 5.47 -37.64
CA SER A 136 -19.76 4.01 -37.74
C SER A 136 -18.37 3.40 -37.91
N SER A 137 -17.38 4.20 -38.36
CA SER A 137 -15.97 3.83 -38.42
C SER A 137 -15.25 3.71 -37.07
N LEU A 138 -15.85 4.23 -35.99
CA LEU A 138 -15.27 4.27 -34.65
C LEU A 138 -15.96 3.32 -33.67
N ILE A 139 -16.97 2.56 -34.11
CA ILE A 139 -17.65 1.56 -33.30
C ILE A 139 -16.83 0.26 -33.37
N PRO A 140 -16.27 -0.24 -32.25
CA PRO A 140 -15.58 -1.52 -32.25
C PRO A 140 -16.59 -2.64 -32.54
N VAL A 141 -16.40 -3.36 -33.64
CA VAL A 141 -17.30 -4.43 -34.09
C VAL A 141 -16.87 -5.74 -33.42
N THR A 142 -17.78 -6.42 -32.72
CA THR A 142 -17.50 -7.79 -32.22
C THR A 142 -17.71 -8.82 -33.32
N ARG A 143 -17.20 -10.05 -33.14
CA ARG A 143 -17.44 -11.14 -34.12
C ARG A 143 -18.92 -11.47 -34.28
N ASP A 144 -19.70 -11.38 -33.22
CA ASP A 144 -21.14 -11.65 -33.27
C ASP A 144 -21.90 -10.54 -34.02
N ASP A 145 -21.40 -9.30 -33.96
CA ASP A 145 -21.97 -8.19 -34.73
C ASP A 145 -21.73 -8.38 -36.23
N LEU A 146 -20.56 -8.90 -36.64
CA LEU A 146 -20.27 -9.22 -38.03
C LEU A 146 -21.19 -10.31 -38.60
N VAL A 147 -21.61 -11.27 -37.77
CA VAL A 147 -22.55 -12.32 -38.17
C VAL A 147 -23.96 -11.72 -38.38
N LYS A 148 -24.40 -10.83 -37.49
CA LYS A 148 -25.71 -10.15 -37.61
C LYS A 148 -25.78 -9.20 -38.82
N ILE A 149 -24.68 -8.54 -39.17
CA ILE A 149 -24.60 -7.66 -40.36
C ILE A 149 -24.75 -8.46 -41.66
N LYS A 150 -24.35 -9.74 -41.68
CA LYS A 150 -24.39 -10.59 -42.88
C LYS A 150 -25.82 -11.04 -43.25
N ASP A 151 -26.71 -11.11 -42.26
CA ASP A 151 -28.07 -11.64 -42.41
C ASP A 151 -29.17 -10.54 -42.42
N SER A 152 -28.82 -9.25 -42.36
CA SER A 152 -29.84 -8.18 -42.23
C SER A 152 -29.41 -6.84 -42.83
N GLN A 153 -30.18 -6.33 -43.80
CA GLN A 153 -30.18 -4.92 -44.24
C GLN A 153 -30.88 -4.02 -43.19
N TYR A 154 -30.32 -3.92 -41.99
CA TYR A 154 -30.80 -2.98 -40.98
C TYR A 154 -29.69 -2.01 -40.60
N ASP A 155 -30.00 -0.72 -40.70
CA ASP A 155 -29.21 0.38 -40.18
C ASP A 155 -29.37 0.40 -38.66
N ILE A 156 -28.62 -0.47 -37.97
CA ILE A 156 -28.70 -0.57 -36.51
C ILE A 156 -27.87 0.57 -35.93
N GLN A 157 -28.54 1.63 -35.46
CA GLN A 157 -27.97 2.60 -34.52
C GLN A 157 -27.73 1.89 -33.18
N LEU A 158 -26.66 1.11 -33.09
CA LEU A 158 -26.19 0.57 -31.82
C LEU A 158 -25.58 1.73 -31.02
N PRO A 159 -25.89 1.86 -29.71
CA PRO A 159 -25.23 2.83 -28.88
C PRO A 159 -23.73 2.57 -28.93
N ALA A 160 -22.93 3.62 -29.09
CA ALA A 160 -21.48 3.49 -29.11
C ALA A 160 -21.01 2.77 -27.85
N ILE A 161 -20.08 1.82 -27.99
CA ILE A 161 -19.54 1.06 -26.88
C ILE A 161 -18.13 1.57 -26.61
N GLY A 162 -17.84 1.90 -25.35
CA GLY A 162 -16.55 2.44 -24.92
C GLY A 162 -16.01 1.72 -23.70
N TRP A 163 -14.69 1.77 -23.52
CA TRP A 163 -14.04 1.29 -22.30
C TRP A 163 -14.31 2.25 -21.15
N GLN A 164 -14.95 1.75 -20.10
CA GLN A 164 -15.16 2.47 -18.85
C GLN A 164 -14.39 1.80 -17.72
N ASN A 165 -13.69 2.60 -16.90
CA ASN A 165 -12.88 2.11 -15.80
C ASN A 165 -13.71 1.99 -14.51
N TYR A 166 -13.52 0.90 -13.77
CA TYR A 166 -14.18 0.64 -12.49
C TYR A 166 -13.18 0.08 -11.48
N LEU A 167 -13.52 0.23 -10.20
CA LEU A 167 -12.83 -0.45 -9.10
C LEU A 167 -13.71 -1.58 -8.59
N LEU A 168 -13.15 -2.78 -8.49
CA LEU A 168 -13.83 -3.94 -7.95
C LEU A 168 -13.10 -4.45 -6.70
N PHE A 169 -13.84 -4.65 -5.63
CA PHE A 169 -13.32 -5.20 -4.38
C PHE A 169 -13.82 -6.63 -4.26
N VAL A 170 -12.88 -7.57 -4.14
CA VAL A 170 -13.17 -9.01 -4.24
C VAL A 170 -12.58 -9.74 -3.04
N GLU A 171 -13.36 -10.64 -2.44
CA GLU A 171 -12.87 -11.60 -1.47
C GLU A 171 -12.71 -12.98 -2.12
N VAL A 172 -11.53 -13.58 -1.98
CA VAL A 172 -11.20 -14.92 -2.47
C VAL A 172 -10.94 -15.86 -1.30
N PRO A 173 -11.68 -16.97 -1.19
CA PRO A 173 -11.41 -17.99 -0.19
C PRO A 173 -10.29 -18.94 -0.65
N VAL A 174 -9.21 -19.02 0.13
CA VAL A 174 -8.07 -19.90 -0.14
C VAL A 174 -7.88 -20.86 1.03
N THR A 175 -7.51 -22.10 0.75
CA THR A 175 -7.13 -23.08 1.77
C THR A 175 -5.75 -23.65 1.48
N VAL A 176 -4.96 -23.95 2.50
CA VAL A 176 -3.63 -24.52 2.34
C VAL A 176 -3.70 -26.04 2.56
N ILE A 177 -3.40 -26.80 1.51
CA ILE A 177 -3.36 -28.27 1.51
C ILE A 177 -1.93 -28.69 1.15
N ASN A 178 -1.28 -29.50 1.98
CA ASN A 178 0.10 -29.94 1.75
C ASN A 178 1.07 -28.78 1.46
N ASN A 179 0.93 -27.67 2.22
CA ASN A 179 1.73 -26.45 2.07
C ASN A 179 1.54 -25.70 0.72
N GLN A 180 0.51 -26.05 -0.05
CA GLN A 180 0.15 -25.41 -1.31
C GLN A 180 -1.19 -24.68 -1.18
N PRO A 181 -1.29 -23.43 -1.67
CA PRO A 181 -2.56 -22.70 -1.69
C PRO A 181 -3.50 -23.29 -2.75
N VAL A 182 -4.75 -23.50 -2.37
CA VAL A 182 -5.82 -24.02 -3.24
C VAL A 182 -7.04 -23.13 -3.10
N ILE A 183 -7.64 -22.75 -4.22
CA ILE A 183 -8.88 -21.97 -4.22
C ILE A 183 -10.03 -22.83 -3.71
N LYS A 184 -10.71 -22.36 -2.66
CA LYS A 184 -11.80 -23.09 -1.99
C LYS A 184 -13.17 -22.84 -2.62
N GLY A 185 -13.32 -21.75 -3.37
CA GLY A 185 -14.59 -21.37 -3.98
C GLY A 185 -14.46 -20.13 -4.87
N LEU A 186 -15.57 -19.77 -5.52
CA LEU A 186 -15.62 -18.58 -6.37
C LEU A 186 -15.42 -17.30 -5.54
N PRO A 187 -14.84 -16.25 -6.15
CA PRO A 187 -14.71 -14.97 -5.49
C PRO A 187 -16.07 -14.30 -5.30
N VAL A 188 -16.16 -13.42 -4.30
CA VAL A 188 -17.36 -12.62 -4.03
C VAL A 188 -17.00 -11.13 -4.06
N ILE A 189 -17.86 -10.32 -4.68
CA ILE A 189 -17.72 -8.86 -4.68
C ILE A 189 -18.13 -8.35 -3.30
N VAL A 190 -17.26 -7.57 -2.65
CA VAL A 190 -17.47 -7.03 -1.30
C VAL A 190 -17.42 -5.50 -1.33
N SER A 191 -17.94 -4.85 -0.28
CA SER A 191 -17.85 -3.39 -0.14
C SER A 191 -16.44 -2.94 0.24
N ASN A 192 -16.07 -1.74 -0.19
CA ASN A 192 -14.86 -1.09 0.29
C ASN A 192 -15.10 -0.56 1.71
N ASN A 193 -14.63 -1.30 2.71
CA ASN A 193 -14.72 -0.91 4.12
C ASN A 193 -13.41 -0.28 4.64
N ASN A 194 -12.44 -0.01 3.76
CA ASN A 194 -11.20 0.62 4.17
C ASN A 194 -11.46 2.07 4.57
N LYS A 195 -10.96 2.47 5.73
CA LYS A 195 -10.99 3.87 6.16
C LYS A 195 -10.24 4.70 5.13
N LYS A 196 -10.86 5.79 4.67
CA LYS A 196 -10.16 6.79 3.86
C LYS A 196 -9.05 7.41 4.72
N GLY A 197 -7.89 7.63 4.12
CA GLY A 197 -6.85 8.45 4.75
C GLY A 197 -7.38 9.86 4.96
N GLU A 198 -6.95 10.50 6.05
CA GLU A 198 -7.22 11.90 6.32
C GLU A 198 -5.90 12.65 6.27
N ILE A 199 -5.86 13.77 5.54
CA ILE A 199 -4.73 14.68 5.57
C ILE A 199 -4.94 15.58 6.80
N SER A 200 -4.41 15.16 7.94
CA SER A 200 -4.44 16.00 9.14
C SER A 200 -3.41 17.12 9.00
N GLN A 201 -3.86 18.37 8.92
CA GLN A 201 -2.97 19.52 9.08
C GLN A 201 -2.61 19.64 10.56
N PRO A 202 -1.33 19.59 10.94
CA PRO A 202 -0.95 19.66 12.34
C PRO A 202 -1.27 21.05 12.87
N LYS A 203 -1.90 21.14 14.05
CA LYS A 203 -2.23 22.42 14.70
C LYS A 203 -0.99 23.26 15.06
N GLN A 204 0.21 22.68 14.96
CA GLN A 204 1.49 23.24 15.39
C GLN A 204 2.11 24.23 14.40
N TYR A 205 1.36 24.72 13.40
CA TYR A 205 1.87 25.59 12.33
C TYR A 205 1.04 26.89 12.25
N ASP A 206 0.92 27.61 13.35
CA ASP A 206 0.22 28.90 13.50
C ASP A 206 1.16 30.08 13.80
N GLY A 207 2.47 29.86 13.70
CA GLY A 207 3.51 30.87 13.89
C GLY A 207 3.53 31.94 12.81
N VAL A 208 4.10 33.10 13.17
CA VAL A 208 4.32 34.21 12.23
C VAL A 208 5.51 33.88 11.33
N VAL A 209 5.29 33.94 10.02
CA VAL A 209 6.35 33.77 9.02
C VAL A 209 7.07 35.10 8.81
N THR A 210 8.36 35.15 9.12
CA THR A 210 9.18 36.34 8.87
C THR A 210 9.53 36.46 7.38
N PRO A 211 9.67 37.68 6.81
CA PRO A 211 10.05 37.87 5.40
C PRO A 211 11.39 37.22 5.02
N ASP A 212 12.35 37.24 5.94
CA ASP A 212 13.67 36.61 5.73
C ASP A 212 13.55 35.10 5.61
N PHE A 213 12.74 34.48 6.48
CA PHE A 213 12.50 33.05 6.42
C PHE A 213 11.70 32.64 5.17
N ALA A 214 10.71 33.45 4.76
CA ALA A 214 9.99 33.21 3.52
C ALA A 214 10.92 33.25 2.30
N THR A 215 11.83 34.24 2.25
CA THR A 215 12.86 34.34 1.20
C THR A 215 13.77 33.10 1.19
N PHE A 216 14.23 32.66 2.36
CA PHE A 216 15.04 31.46 2.52
C PHE A 216 14.34 30.21 1.96
N ILE A 217 13.09 29.98 2.35
CA ILE A 217 12.30 28.84 1.85
C ILE A 217 12.05 28.94 0.34
N ASN A 218 11.76 30.13 -0.17
CA ASN A 218 11.54 30.34 -1.61
C ASN A 218 12.79 29.97 -2.43
N GLN A 219 13.96 30.42 -1.98
CA GLN A 219 15.23 30.09 -2.62
C GLN A 219 15.53 28.60 -2.52
N PHE A 220 15.41 28.02 -1.34
CA PHE A 220 15.63 26.59 -1.14
C PHE A 220 14.73 25.74 -2.04
N MET A 221 13.43 25.99 -2.06
CA MET A 221 12.47 25.21 -2.85
C MET A 221 12.74 25.36 -4.36
N SER A 222 13.07 26.58 -4.80
CA SER A 222 13.44 26.80 -6.20
C SER A 222 14.65 25.94 -6.59
N MET A 223 15.70 25.93 -5.76
CA MET A 223 16.90 25.13 -6.00
C MET A 223 16.63 23.62 -5.88
N TYR A 224 15.82 23.22 -4.90
CA TYR A 224 15.45 21.83 -4.65
C TYR A 224 14.72 21.22 -5.85
N PHE A 225 13.74 21.92 -6.42
CA PHE A 225 12.99 21.42 -7.57
C PHE A 225 13.72 21.57 -8.90
N THR A 226 14.63 22.55 -9.05
CA THR A 226 15.38 22.77 -10.29
C THR A 226 16.68 21.96 -10.39
N GLY A 227 17.01 21.15 -9.38
CA GLY A 227 18.21 20.31 -9.42
C GLY A 227 19.51 21.02 -9.01
N GLN A 228 19.44 22.23 -8.44
CA GLN A 228 20.61 23.04 -8.12
C GLN A 228 21.26 22.64 -6.79
N ALA A 229 22.54 22.99 -6.60
CA ALA A 229 23.30 22.63 -5.40
C ALA A 229 22.76 23.28 -4.12
N LEU A 230 22.45 22.48 -3.10
CA LEU A 230 21.80 22.92 -1.86
C LEU A 230 22.76 23.21 -0.70
N SER A 231 24.08 23.23 -0.94
CA SER A 231 25.12 23.26 0.11
C SER A 231 24.99 24.42 1.11
N ASN A 232 24.37 25.53 0.70
CA ASN A 232 24.19 26.71 1.55
C ASN A 232 22.87 26.72 2.32
N PHE A 233 21.99 25.75 2.08
CA PHE A 233 20.65 25.69 2.65
C PHE A 233 20.46 24.51 3.59
N ILE A 234 21.36 23.53 3.58
CA ILE A 234 21.21 22.28 4.32
C ILE A 234 22.28 22.13 5.39
N MET A 235 21.92 21.48 6.49
CA MET A 235 22.85 21.12 7.55
C MET A 235 23.89 20.12 7.04
N SER A 236 25.14 20.25 7.51
CA SER A 236 26.18 19.25 7.21
C SER A 236 25.77 17.88 7.73
N GLY A 237 25.80 16.87 6.86
CA GLY A 237 25.36 15.51 7.18
C GLY A 237 23.87 15.23 6.95
N SER A 238 23.08 16.22 6.53
CA SER A 238 21.70 15.98 6.08
C SER A 238 21.68 15.16 4.78
N ASN A 239 20.70 14.27 4.63
CA ASN A 239 20.54 13.42 3.45
C ASN A 239 19.55 14.04 2.44
N ILE A 240 19.64 15.36 2.25
CA ILE A 240 18.75 16.11 1.37
C ILE A 240 19.44 16.32 0.03
N GLN A 241 18.82 15.80 -1.04
CA GLN A 241 19.32 15.95 -2.39
C GLN A 241 18.28 16.70 -3.24
N PRO A 242 18.71 17.62 -4.13
CA PRO A 242 17.77 18.27 -5.03
C PRO A 242 17.17 17.24 -5.99
N ILE A 243 15.93 17.47 -6.38
CA ILE A 243 15.21 16.60 -7.32
C ILE A 243 15.34 17.17 -8.74
N ASN A 244 15.70 16.31 -9.68
CA ASN A 244 15.84 16.67 -11.09
C ASN A 244 14.54 16.39 -11.87
N GLY A 245 14.30 17.20 -12.90
CA GLY A 245 13.19 16.98 -13.85
C GLY A 245 11.85 17.54 -13.41
N TRP A 246 11.81 18.34 -12.33
CA TRP A 246 10.63 19.07 -11.90
C TRP A 246 10.83 20.58 -12.07
N ASN A 247 9.73 21.32 -12.15
CA ASN A 247 9.73 22.77 -12.14
C ASN A 247 8.85 23.24 -11.00
N LEU A 248 9.38 24.14 -10.16
CA LEU A 248 8.57 24.85 -9.18
C LEU A 248 7.74 25.93 -9.90
N LEU A 249 6.41 25.81 -9.84
CA LEU A 249 5.51 26.81 -10.42
C LEU A 249 5.15 27.89 -9.39
N SER A 250 4.82 27.49 -8.17
CA SER A 250 4.48 28.41 -7.09
C SER A 250 4.72 27.79 -5.71
N ILE A 251 4.92 28.67 -4.73
CA ILE A 251 4.83 28.36 -3.31
C ILE A 251 3.55 29.03 -2.83
N ASP A 252 2.55 28.21 -2.55
CA ASP A 252 1.17 28.66 -2.31
C ASP A 252 0.97 29.08 -0.85
N GLU A 253 1.69 28.44 0.08
CA GLU A 253 1.57 28.69 1.51
C GLU A 253 2.88 28.32 2.23
N ILE A 254 3.32 29.16 3.15
CA ILE A 254 4.38 28.85 4.12
C ILE A 254 3.77 29.08 5.50
N LYS A 255 3.92 28.09 6.40
CA LYS A 255 3.53 28.19 7.81
C LYS A 255 4.69 27.72 8.68
N THR A 256 4.85 28.30 9.86
CA THR A 256 5.90 27.96 10.82
C THR A 256 5.31 27.61 12.18
N ASP A 257 6.12 26.96 13.02
CA ASP A 257 5.77 26.67 14.42
C ASP A 257 5.85 27.92 15.32
N SER A 258 6.73 28.85 14.98
CA SER A 258 6.90 30.11 15.71
C SER A 258 7.58 31.17 14.84
N GLU A 259 7.81 32.37 15.40
CA GLU A 259 8.58 33.45 14.76
C GLU A 259 10.06 33.09 14.57
N LYS A 260 10.61 32.21 15.43
CA LYS A 260 11.96 31.63 15.29
C LYS A 260 11.80 30.17 14.85
N PRO A 261 11.57 29.93 13.55
CA PRO A 261 11.08 28.65 13.08
C PRO A 261 12.06 27.51 13.38
N THR A 262 11.56 26.48 14.03
CA THR A 262 12.23 25.17 14.10
C THR A 262 11.58 24.16 13.17
N LYS A 263 10.34 24.45 12.74
CA LYS A 263 9.58 23.66 11.78
C LYS A 263 8.83 24.56 10.81
N ALA A 264 8.70 24.11 9.57
CA ALA A 264 7.87 24.77 8.58
C ALA A 264 7.02 23.76 7.80
N CYS A 265 5.84 24.21 7.37
CA CYS A 265 4.95 23.50 6.46
C CYS A 265 4.81 24.37 5.20
N VAL A 266 5.21 23.83 4.05
CA VAL A 266 5.25 24.53 2.79
C VAL A 266 4.36 23.83 1.78
N ARG A 267 3.38 24.55 1.23
CA ARG A 267 2.57 24.08 0.12
C ARG A 267 3.17 24.61 -1.17
N VAL A 268 3.47 23.69 -2.10
CA VAL A 268 4.06 24.02 -3.39
C VAL A 268 3.23 23.43 -4.52
N THR A 269 3.26 24.09 -5.66
CA THR A 269 2.75 23.56 -6.92
C THR A 269 3.89 23.40 -7.91
N VAL A 270 4.00 22.21 -8.49
CA VAL A 270 5.12 21.78 -9.35
C VAL A 270 4.63 21.15 -10.64
N SER A 271 5.48 21.10 -11.66
CA SER A 271 5.19 20.50 -12.96
C SER A 271 6.36 19.71 -13.52
N THR A 272 6.07 18.86 -14.51
CA THR A 272 7.08 18.13 -15.30
C THR A 272 6.48 17.74 -16.66
N ALA A 273 7.27 17.12 -17.53
CA ALA A 273 6.79 16.64 -18.83
C ALA A 273 5.60 15.67 -18.63
N GLY A 274 4.46 16.00 -19.25
CA GLY A 274 3.21 15.24 -19.11
C GLY A 274 2.38 15.54 -17.86
N ILE A 275 2.85 16.43 -16.98
CA ILE A 275 2.15 16.83 -15.75
C ILE A 275 2.13 18.35 -15.66
N GLU A 276 0.98 18.97 -15.92
CA GLU A 276 0.85 20.42 -15.88
C GLU A 276 1.01 21.00 -14.47
N LYS A 277 0.33 20.43 -13.47
CA LYS A 277 0.35 20.90 -12.08
C LYS A 277 0.11 19.75 -11.10
N ILE A 278 0.95 19.66 -10.07
CA ILE A 278 0.74 18.82 -8.87
C ILE A 278 1.02 19.67 -7.64
N THR A 279 0.13 19.59 -6.65
CA THR A 279 0.32 20.23 -5.34
C THR A 279 0.95 19.24 -4.36
N GLN A 280 1.92 19.72 -3.58
CA GLN A 280 2.56 18.97 -2.51
C GLN A 280 2.56 19.80 -1.22
N ILE A 281 2.49 19.11 -0.08
CA ILE A 281 2.73 19.70 1.25
C ILE A 281 4.03 19.07 1.77
N ILE A 282 5.01 19.93 2.07
CA ILE A 282 6.33 19.55 2.53
C ILE A 282 6.52 20.08 3.94
N TYR A 283 6.86 19.19 4.87
CA TYR A 283 7.27 19.54 6.22
C TYR A 283 8.79 19.61 6.27
N ILE A 284 9.30 20.66 6.91
CA ILE A 284 10.73 21.00 6.94
C ILE A 284 11.13 21.19 8.39
N LYS A 285 12.23 20.56 8.79
CA LYS A 285 12.90 20.82 10.06
C LYS A 285 14.03 21.81 9.83
N VAL A 286 14.05 22.88 10.61
CA VAL A 286 14.95 24.02 10.42
C VAL A 286 15.76 24.27 11.69
N GLN A 287 17.03 24.62 11.51
CA GLN A 287 17.89 25.10 12.58
C GLN A 287 18.42 26.49 12.26
N ALA A 288 18.28 27.42 13.22
CA ALA A 288 18.92 28.73 13.14
C ALA A 288 20.41 28.61 13.50
N VAL A 289 21.31 28.96 12.58
CA VAL A 289 22.76 28.91 12.77
C VAL A 289 23.36 30.27 12.44
N ARG A 290 23.93 30.94 13.44
CA ARG A 290 24.67 32.21 13.30
C ARG A 290 23.93 33.30 12.50
N GLY A 291 22.62 33.44 12.70
CA GLY A 291 21.78 34.43 12.01
C GLY A 291 21.31 34.01 10.62
N SER A 292 21.55 32.76 10.21
CA SER A 292 20.97 32.15 9.03
C SER A 292 20.13 30.93 9.40
N TYR A 293 19.43 30.35 8.43
CA TYR A 293 18.64 29.14 8.57
C TYR A 293 19.29 28.02 7.77
N LEU A 294 19.28 26.81 8.32
CA LEU A 294 19.68 25.60 7.61
C LEU A 294 18.61 24.54 7.80
N ILE A 295 18.37 23.76 6.76
CA ILE A 295 17.40 22.67 6.76
C ILE A 295 18.10 21.41 7.25
N GLU A 296 17.53 20.80 8.27
CA GLU A 296 17.99 19.55 8.84
C GLU A 296 17.34 18.35 8.13
N ASP A 297 16.04 18.45 7.85
CA ASP A 297 15.27 17.40 7.19
C ASP A 297 14.08 17.94 6.39
N LEU A 298 13.61 17.16 5.40
CA LEU A 298 12.33 17.38 4.71
C LEU A 298 11.53 16.08 4.59
N GLY A 299 10.20 16.19 4.70
CA GLY A 299 9.32 15.02 4.62
C GLY A 299 7.87 15.34 4.28
N SER A 300 7.06 14.28 4.16
CA SER A 300 5.62 14.34 3.91
C SER A 300 4.77 14.29 5.19
N LEU A 301 5.41 14.13 6.34
CA LEU A 301 4.78 14.10 7.65
C LEU A 301 5.45 15.12 8.58
N PRO A 302 4.70 15.69 9.54
CA PRO A 302 5.30 16.48 10.61
C PRO A 302 6.13 15.58 11.53
N GLU A 303 7.39 15.93 11.73
CA GLU A 303 8.19 15.44 12.87
C GLU A 303 8.04 16.39 14.06
#